data_AF-A0A8B6FS58-F1
#
_entry.id   AF-A0A8B6FS58-F1
#
_cell.length_a   1.000
_cell.length_b   1.000
_cell.length_c   1.000
_cell.angle_alpha   90.00
_cell.angle_beta   90.00
_cell.angle_gamma   90.00
#
_symmetry.space_group_name_H-M   'P 1'
#
loop_
_entity.id
_entity.type
_entity.pdbx_description
1 polymer ?
#
loop_
_entity_poly.entity_id
_entity_poly.type
_entity_poly.pdbx_seq_one_letter_code
_entity_poly.pdbx_strand_id
1 'polypeptide(L)'
;MQRQQSFRLTAPPTPTTPRTPTFHQRQLPDFDTPTRDERPDTPVTPSIAPVMPLFLPTTPTAPTTVRSVPMHLFADIPEGVRLSENDLNQAASSSTTPGAFAVSLLKYLFQELFTADNLRVYFSYRGGGKLNKRPLDDTRKQYLRRYVTAFYPSVTLDSAYTAMVIEKINQFLRRPIQQKK
;
A
#
# COMPACT_ATOMS: atom_id res chain seq x y z
N MET A 1 34.25 17.24 -53.64
CA MET A 1 33.70 15.89 -53.89
C MET A 1 32.69 15.57 -52.80
N GLN A 2 31.40 15.64 -53.12
CA GLN A 2 30.29 15.59 -52.15
C GLN A 2 29.50 14.30 -52.38
N ARG A 3 29.63 13.31 -51.49
CA ARG A 3 28.82 12.09 -51.54
C ARG A 3 27.49 12.37 -50.83
N GLN A 4 26.43 12.52 -51.62
CA GLN A 4 25.06 12.38 -51.13
C GLN A 4 24.84 10.90 -50.75
N GLN A 5 24.42 10.64 -49.52
CA GLN A 5 23.88 9.33 -49.15
C GLN A 5 22.37 9.46 -48.99
N SER A 6 21.64 8.93 -49.97
CA SER A 6 20.20 8.79 -49.95
C SER A 6 19.82 7.58 -49.10
N PHE A 7 19.27 7.81 -47.91
CA PHE A 7 18.64 6.74 -47.13
C PHE A 7 17.15 6.70 -47.45
N ARG A 8 16.71 5.54 -47.95
CA ARG A 8 15.35 5.24 -48.38
C ARG A 8 14.38 5.27 -47.18
N LEU A 9 13.26 5.97 -47.33
CA LEU A 9 12.10 5.82 -46.45
C LEU A 9 11.47 4.43 -46.68
N THR A 10 11.53 3.57 -45.68
CA THR A 10 10.72 2.34 -45.63
C THR A 10 9.37 2.66 -45.00
N ALA A 11 8.28 2.31 -45.68
CA ALA A 11 6.92 2.50 -45.22
C ALA A 11 6.59 1.63 -43.97
N PRO A 12 5.70 2.08 -43.07
CA PRO A 12 5.31 1.31 -41.90
C PRO A 12 4.37 0.13 -42.26
N PRO A 13 4.47 -1.02 -41.58
CA PRO A 13 3.53 -2.13 -41.76
C PRO A 13 2.16 -1.81 -41.12
N THR A 14 1.11 -2.22 -41.81
CA THR A 14 -0.30 -2.12 -41.39
C THR A 14 -0.61 -2.99 -40.17
N PRO A 15 -1.44 -2.52 -39.22
CA PRO A 15 -1.87 -3.34 -38.09
C PRO A 15 -2.96 -4.34 -38.50
N THR A 16 -2.66 -5.63 -38.39
CA THR A 16 -3.63 -6.72 -38.53
C THR A 16 -4.48 -6.85 -37.27
N THR A 17 -5.80 -6.72 -37.43
CA THR A 17 -6.82 -6.86 -36.38
C THR A 17 -6.81 -8.27 -35.75
N PRO A 18 -6.77 -8.41 -34.41
CA PRO A 18 -6.98 -9.70 -33.77
C PRO A 18 -8.47 -10.10 -33.77
N ARG A 19 -8.72 -11.30 -34.29
CA ARG A 19 -10.02 -11.99 -34.31
C ARG A 19 -10.57 -12.23 -32.90
N THR A 20 -11.84 -11.92 -32.74
CA THR A 20 -12.71 -12.23 -31.60
C THR A 20 -12.79 -13.74 -31.34
N PRO A 21 -12.53 -14.24 -30.12
CA PRO A 21 -12.92 -15.58 -29.74
C PRO A 21 -14.37 -15.59 -29.23
N THR A 22 -15.24 -16.25 -29.98
CA THR A 22 -16.62 -16.61 -29.63
C THR A 22 -16.62 -17.52 -28.40
N PHE A 23 -17.04 -16.98 -27.24
CA PHE A 23 -17.24 -17.77 -26.02
C PHE A 23 -18.56 -18.52 -26.13
N HIS A 24 -18.50 -19.84 -26.32
CA HIS A 24 -19.67 -20.71 -26.26
C HIS A 24 -20.14 -20.84 -24.81
N GLN A 25 -21.40 -20.47 -24.61
CA GLN A 25 -22.16 -20.56 -23.37
C GLN A 25 -22.28 -22.02 -22.94
N ARG A 26 -21.65 -22.41 -21.83
CA ARG A 26 -21.96 -23.69 -21.15
C ARG A 26 -23.17 -23.48 -20.26
N GLN A 27 -24.27 -24.17 -20.57
CA GLN A 27 -25.45 -24.33 -19.72
C GLN A 27 -25.06 -25.06 -18.43
N LEU A 28 -25.50 -24.53 -17.28
CA LEU A 28 -25.60 -25.28 -16.03
C LEU A 28 -26.85 -26.18 -16.09
N PRO A 29 -26.81 -27.41 -15.55
CA PRO A 29 -28.03 -28.18 -15.30
C PRO A 29 -28.72 -27.72 -14.01
N ASP A 30 -30.04 -27.56 -14.11
CA ASP A 30 -31.02 -27.42 -13.04
C ASP A 30 -30.89 -28.55 -12.01
N PHE A 31 -30.78 -28.17 -10.73
CA PHE A 31 -31.02 -29.09 -9.62
C PHE A 31 -32.39 -28.79 -9.03
N ASP A 32 -33.35 -29.62 -9.42
CA ASP A 32 -34.69 -29.67 -8.85
C ASP A 32 -34.67 -30.38 -7.48
N THR A 33 -35.63 -30.01 -6.65
CA THR A 33 -35.76 -30.29 -5.20
C THR A 33 -36.38 -31.70 -4.99
N PRO A 34 -36.36 -32.29 -3.77
CA PRO A 34 -37.53 -32.10 -2.90
C PRO A 34 -37.29 -32.21 -1.37
N THR A 35 -38.05 -31.38 -0.65
CA THR A 35 -38.88 -31.67 0.53
C THR A 35 -38.54 -32.89 1.39
N ARG A 36 -38.24 -32.65 2.68
CA ARG A 36 -38.82 -33.45 3.76
C ARG A 36 -39.16 -32.61 4.99
N ASP A 37 -40.44 -32.63 5.27
CA ASP A 37 -41.19 -32.21 6.45
C ASP A 37 -40.78 -33.03 7.69
N GLU A 38 -40.58 -32.39 8.84
CA GLU A 38 -41.16 -32.80 10.13
C GLU A 38 -40.90 -31.73 11.22
N ARG A 39 -41.99 -31.29 11.86
CA ARG A 39 -42.05 -30.42 13.05
C ARG A 39 -41.93 -31.27 14.36
N PRO A 40 -42.32 -30.78 15.56
CA PRO A 40 -41.81 -29.69 16.40
C PRO A 40 -41.42 -30.20 17.83
N ASP A 41 -41.17 -29.25 18.74
CA ASP A 41 -41.19 -29.33 20.21
C ASP A 41 -39.94 -29.83 20.96
N THR A 42 -39.27 -28.87 21.60
CA THR A 42 -39.04 -28.87 23.05
C THR A 42 -38.44 -27.52 23.49
N PRO A 43 -39.10 -26.74 24.35
CA PRO A 43 -38.44 -25.66 25.07
C PRO A 43 -37.83 -26.24 26.35
N VAL A 44 -36.51 -26.30 26.42
CA VAL A 44 -35.81 -26.54 27.68
C VAL A 44 -34.82 -25.40 27.88
N THR A 45 -35.26 -24.42 28.64
CA THR A 45 -34.42 -23.36 29.20
C THR A 45 -33.75 -23.91 30.45
N PRO A 46 -32.41 -23.99 30.51
CA PRO A 46 -31.71 -23.87 31.78
C PRO A 46 -31.10 -22.48 31.90
N SER A 47 -31.69 -21.72 32.83
CA SER A 47 -31.07 -20.71 33.69
C SER A 47 -29.58 -20.41 33.41
N ILE A 48 -29.33 -19.35 32.64
CA ILE A 48 -28.00 -18.74 32.53
C ILE A 48 -27.85 -17.82 33.73
N ALA A 49 -27.06 -18.25 34.72
CA ALA A 49 -26.58 -17.37 35.77
C ALA A 49 -25.77 -16.22 35.13
N PRO A 50 -25.95 -14.95 35.55
CA PRO A 50 -25.10 -13.88 35.07
C PRO A 50 -23.71 -14.05 35.65
N VAL A 51 -22.80 -14.64 34.86
CA VAL A 51 -21.37 -14.56 35.14
C VAL A 51 -21.00 -13.09 34.99
N MET A 52 -20.73 -12.44 36.12
CA MET A 52 -20.21 -11.09 36.15
C MET A 52 -18.96 -11.03 35.26
N PRO A 53 -18.87 -10.09 34.30
CA PRO A 53 -17.60 -9.82 33.66
C PRO A 53 -16.70 -9.23 34.75
N LEU A 54 -15.74 -10.03 35.24
CA LEU A 54 -14.54 -9.50 35.87
C LEU A 54 -13.89 -8.60 34.82
N PHE A 55 -14.20 -7.30 34.90
CA PHE A 55 -13.47 -6.26 34.21
C PHE A 55 -12.06 -6.29 34.81
N LEU A 56 -11.17 -7.08 34.21
CA LEU A 56 -9.75 -6.91 34.44
C LEU A 56 -9.43 -5.45 34.09
N PRO A 57 -8.76 -4.68 34.96
CA PRO A 57 -8.15 -3.44 34.54
C PRO A 57 -7.20 -3.80 33.40
N THR A 58 -7.48 -3.31 32.19
CA THR A 58 -6.51 -3.32 31.10
C THR A 58 -5.35 -2.48 31.57
N THR A 59 -4.37 -3.14 32.17
CA THR A 59 -3.03 -2.58 32.37
C THR A 59 -2.57 -2.02 31.02
N PRO A 60 -2.20 -0.74 30.91
CA PRO A 60 -1.47 -0.24 29.75
C PRO A 60 -0.04 -0.82 29.81
N THR A 61 0.08 -2.12 29.53
CA THR A 61 1.36 -2.82 29.45
C THR A 61 1.93 -2.59 28.07
N ALA A 62 2.70 -1.51 27.93
CA ALA A 62 4.10 -1.58 27.54
C ALA A 62 4.59 -0.16 27.19
N PRO A 63 5.74 0.28 27.73
CA PRO A 63 6.51 1.30 27.04
C PRO A 63 6.88 0.70 25.69
N THR A 64 6.48 1.37 24.60
CA THR A 64 6.92 1.10 23.25
C THR A 64 8.43 0.85 23.28
N THR A 65 8.83 -0.42 23.16
CA THR A 65 10.24 -0.81 23.00
C THR A 65 10.79 0.07 21.89
N VAL A 66 11.65 1.02 22.27
CA VAL A 66 12.34 1.88 21.31
C VAL A 66 13.09 0.93 20.40
N ARG A 67 12.61 0.81 19.17
CA ARG A 67 13.12 -0.13 18.19
C ARG A 67 14.38 0.51 17.63
N SER A 68 15.47 0.46 18.40
CA SER A 68 16.75 1.04 17.99
C SER A 68 17.25 0.27 16.78
N VAL A 69 17.27 0.95 15.64
CA VAL A 69 17.76 0.42 14.37
C VAL A 69 19.17 0.97 14.15
N PRO A 70 20.16 0.12 13.84
CA PRO A 70 21.52 0.58 13.65
C PRO A 70 21.62 1.58 12.49
N MET A 71 22.01 2.82 12.79
CA MET A 71 22.10 3.91 11.80
C MET A 71 23.11 3.66 10.68
N HIS A 72 24.12 2.81 10.91
CA HIS A 72 25.08 2.43 9.87
C HIS A 72 24.43 1.72 8.68
N LEU A 73 23.24 1.12 8.86
CA LEU A 73 22.46 0.54 7.76
C LEU A 73 21.97 1.59 6.76
N PHE A 74 22.11 2.89 7.07
CA PHE A 74 21.67 4.01 6.24
C PHE A 74 22.82 4.95 5.86
N ALA A 75 24.08 4.53 6.07
CA ALA A 75 25.27 5.34 5.79
C ALA A 75 25.45 5.72 4.31
N ASP A 76 24.82 5.00 3.38
CA ASP A 76 24.87 5.34 1.94
C ASP A 76 23.86 6.42 1.54
N ILE A 77 22.91 6.76 2.42
CA ILE A 77 21.87 7.75 2.13
C ILE A 77 22.48 9.15 2.35
N PRO A 78 22.40 10.09 1.38
CA PRO A 78 22.95 11.44 1.54
C PRO A 78 22.40 12.14 2.78
N GLU A 79 23.23 12.90 3.49
CA GLU A 79 22.84 13.57 4.75
C GLU A 79 21.62 14.48 4.61
N GLY A 80 21.48 15.18 3.48
CA GLY A 80 20.30 16.03 3.23
C GLY A 80 18.96 15.29 3.15
N VAL A 81 18.97 13.96 3.03
CA VAL A 81 17.77 13.11 2.95
C VAL A 81 17.81 11.97 3.99
N ARG A 82 18.81 11.96 4.88
CA ARG A 82 18.97 10.94 5.93
C ARG A 82 18.20 11.41 7.16
N LEU A 83 17.38 10.53 7.72
CA LEU A 83 16.65 10.82 8.95
C LEU A 83 17.53 10.53 10.17
N SER A 84 17.37 11.33 11.22
CA SER A 84 18.01 11.04 12.50
C SER A 84 17.35 9.83 13.17
N GLU A 85 18.05 9.19 14.10
CA GLU A 85 17.45 8.10 14.90
C GLU A 85 16.21 8.59 15.66
N ASN A 86 16.22 9.84 16.13
CA ASN A 86 15.08 10.44 16.81
C ASN A 86 13.86 10.58 15.88
N ASP A 87 14.05 11.06 14.65
CA ASP A 87 12.94 11.20 13.69
C ASP A 87 12.35 9.84 13.30
N LEU A 88 13.21 8.83 13.13
CA LEU A 88 12.79 7.46 12.85
C LEU A 88 12.01 6.85 14.01
N ASN A 89 12.50 7.04 15.24
CA ASN A 89 11.82 6.56 16.45
C ASN A 89 10.49 7.27 16.65
N GLN A 90 10.41 8.57 16.38
CA GLN A 90 9.16 9.33 16.45
C GLN A 90 8.16 8.87 15.37
N ALA A 91 8.62 8.67 14.14
CA ALA A 91 7.81 8.11 13.06
C ALA A 91 7.30 6.69 13.40
N ALA A 92 8.14 5.83 13.97
CA ALA A 92 7.79 4.48 14.37
C ALA A 92 6.79 4.47 15.53
N SER A 93 7.01 5.31 16.55
CA SER A 93 6.16 5.41 17.74
C SER A 93 4.76 5.94 17.41
N SER A 94 4.64 6.80 16.40
CA SER A 94 3.35 7.33 15.92
C SER A 94 2.63 6.39 14.94
N SER A 95 3.26 5.27 14.53
CA SER A 95 2.77 4.41 13.46
C SER A 95 2.41 3.02 13.96
N THR A 96 1.14 2.66 13.86
CA THR A 96 0.64 1.33 14.27
C THR A 96 0.77 0.26 13.18
N THR A 97 0.99 0.65 11.93
CA THR A 97 1.09 -0.25 10.77
C THR A 97 2.28 0.12 9.89
N PRO A 98 2.87 -0.83 9.14
CA PRO A 98 3.99 -0.53 8.24
C PRO A 98 3.62 0.50 7.16
N GLY A 99 2.37 0.49 6.69
CA GLY A 99 1.88 1.49 5.76
C GLY A 99 1.76 2.90 6.37
N ALA A 100 1.34 3.01 7.63
CA ALA A 100 1.31 4.28 8.35
C ALA A 100 2.74 4.82 8.58
N PHE A 101 3.67 3.93 8.94
CA PHE A 101 5.08 4.27 9.08
C PHE A 101 5.68 4.79 7.77
N ALA A 102 5.41 4.11 6.66
CA ALA A 102 5.86 4.57 5.35
C ALA A 102 5.30 5.94 4.95
N VAL A 103 4.05 6.23 5.32
CA VAL A 103 3.45 7.56 5.12
C VAL A 103 4.14 8.62 5.99
N SER A 104 4.47 8.31 7.24
CA SER A 104 5.24 9.21 8.10
C SER A 104 6.62 9.49 7.50
N LEU A 105 7.34 8.45 7.06
CA LEU A 105 8.63 8.59 6.38
C LEU A 105 8.53 9.47 5.12
N LEU A 106 7.45 9.32 4.33
CA LEU A 106 7.22 10.14 3.15
C LEU A 106 7.15 11.64 3.50
N LYS A 107 6.54 11.99 4.63
CA LYS A 107 6.45 13.37 5.11
C LYS A 107 7.79 13.90 5.60
N TYR A 108 8.64 13.07 6.20
CA TYR A 108 9.97 13.49 6.65
C TYR A 108 10.95 13.63 5.47
N LEU A 109 10.98 12.64 4.57
CA LEU A 109 11.93 12.56 3.46
C LEU A 109 11.57 13.47 2.28
N PHE A 110 10.27 13.69 2.01
CA PHE A 110 9.79 14.38 0.80
C PHE A 110 8.83 15.51 1.15
N GLN A 111 9.27 16.41 2.02
CA GLN A 111 8.49 17.57 2.48
C GLN A 111 8.04 18.47 1.31
N GLU A 112 8.83 18.52 0.24
CA GLU A 112 8.50 19.21 -1.02
C GLU A 112 7.17 18.76 -1.66
N LEU A 113 6.71 17.52 -1.42
CA LEU A 113 5.42 17.05 -1.92
C LEU A 113 4.22 17.62 -1.14
N PHE A 114 4.49 18.16 0.04
CA PHE A 114 3.50 18.66 1.00
C PHE A 114 3.52 20.18 1.16
N THR A 115 4.17 20.89 0.24
CA THR A 115 4.15 22.35 0.16
C THR A 115 2.76 22.88 -0.21
N ALA A 116 2.60 24.21 -0.22
CA ALA A 116 1.35 24.89 -0.58
C ALA A 116 0.80 24.44 -1.95
N ASP A 117 1.68 24.08 -2.89
CA ASP A 117 1.33 23.58 -4.23
C ASP A 117 0.73 22.18 -4.22
N ASN A 118 0.71 21.49 -3.07
CA ASN A 118 0.10 20.17 -2.87
C ASN A 118 0.55 19.13 -3.91
N LEU A 119 1.83 19.17 -4.31
CA LEU A 119 2.38 18.39 -5.41
C LEU A 119 2.09 16.88 -5.29
N ARG A 120 1.93 16.34 -4.06
CA ARG A 120 1.58 14.94 -3.80
C ARG A 120 0.43 14.39 -4.66
N VAL A 121 -0.55 15.22 -5.05
CA VAL A 121 -1.71 14.75 -5.82
C VAL A 121 -1.33 14.32 -7.25
N TYR A 122 -0.23 14.85 -7.77
CA TYR A 122 0.31 14.51 -9.09
C TYR A 122 1.22 13.28 -9.08
N PHE A 123 1.52 12.72 -7.89
CA PHE A 123 2.41 11.57 -7.76
C PHE A 123 1.68 10.29 -7.36
N SER A 124 2.25 9.16 -7.74
CA SER A 124 1.91 7.83 -7.22
C SER A 124 3.18 7.00 -7.08
N TYR A 125 3.11 5.90 -6.34
CA TYR A 125 4.28 5.07 -6.09
C TYR A 125 4.89 4.51 -7.39
N ARG A 126 4.06 4.01 -8.32
CA ARG A 126 4.52 3.42 -9.60
C ARG A 126 4.35 4.34 -10.81
N GLY A 127 3.69 5.49 -10.66
CA GLY A 127 3.27 6.33 -11.78
C GLY A 127 2.02 5.80 -12.50
N GLY A 128 1.57 6.52 -13.52
CA GLY A 128 0.49 6.12 -14.43
C GLY A 128 -0.93 6.28 -13.89
N GLY A 129 -1.83 5.43 -14.39
CA GLY A 129 -3.27 5.48 -14.14
C GLY A 129 -4.01 6.51 -15.00
N LYS A 130 -5.34 6.62 -14.81
CA LYS A 130 -6.22 7.51 -15.61
C LYS A 130 -5.81 9.00 -15.58
N LEU A 131 -5.05 9.41 -14.58
CA LEU A 131 -4.60 10.79 -14.34
C LEU A 131 -3.14 11.02 -14.74
N ASN A 132 -2.47 10.03 -15.35
CA ASN A 132 -1.06 10.13 -15.76
C ASN A 132 -0.14 10.66 -14.65
N LYS A 133 -0.28 10.10 -13.43
CA LYS A 133 0.50 10.54 -12.28
C LYS A 133 1.98 10.22 -12.48
N ARG A 134 2.86 11.10 -11.99
CA ARG A 134 4.30 10.88 -12.01
C ARG A 134 4.68 9.79 -11.01
N PRO A 135 5.58 8.86 -11.36
CA PRO A 135 6.14 7.94 -10.38
C PRO A 135 6.99 8.70 -9.36
N LEU A 136 7.10 8.19 -8.14
CA LEU A 136 8.19 8.57 -7.25
C LEU A 136 9.53 8.18 -7.91
N ASP A 137 10.61 8.88 -7.57
CA ASP A 137 11.95 8.47 -8.04
C ASP A 137 12.33 7.11 -7.44
N ASP A 138 13.09 6.31 -8.19
CA ASP A 138 13.48 4.97 -7.73
C ASP A 138 14.36 5.02 -6.48
N THR A 139 15.24 6.02 -6.38
CA THR A 139 16.04 6.29 -5.18
C THR A 139 15.14 6.52 -3.95
N ARG A 140 14.05 7.28 -4.11
CA ARG A 140 13.09 7.54 -3.03
C ARG A 140 12.37 6.27 -2.58
N LYS A 141 11.97 5.44 -3.55
CA LYS A 141 11.36 4.13 -3.27
C LYS A 141 12.34 3.22 -2.53
N GLN A 142 13.61 3.24 -2.91
CA GLN A 142 14.66 2.44 -2.27
C GLN A 142 14.85 2.86 -0.81
N TYR A 143 14.91 4.17 -0.52
CA TYR A 143 15.01 4.66 0.85
C TYR A 143 13.80 4.24 1.69
N LEU A 144 12.58 4.45 1.18
CA LEU A 144 11.36 4.00 1.85
C LEU A 144 11.41 2.50 2.14
N ARG A 145 11.79 1.67 1.16
CA ARG A 145 11.86 0.22 1.34
C ARG A 145 12.85 -0.15 2.43
N ARG A 146 14.08 0.39 2.41
CA ARG A 146 15.12 0.13 3.41
C ARG A 146 14.65 0.47 4.83
N TYR A 147 14.12 1.67 5.03
CA TYR A 147 13.63 2.08 6.35
C TYR A 147 12.46 1.21 6.81
N VAL A 148 11.48 0.97 5.94
CA VAL A 148 10.31 0.16 6.29
C VAL A 148 10.70 -1.28 6.61
N THR A 149 11.59 -1.92 5.85
CA THR A 149 12.00 -3.32 6.12
C THR A 149 12.89 -3.44 7.36
N ALA A 150 13.65 -2.41 7.70
CA ALA A 150 14.44 -2.40 8.94
C ALA A 150 13.55 -2.37 10.19
N PHE A 151 12.44 -1.62 10.14
CA PHE A 151 11.46 -1.57 11.23
C PHE A 151 10.37 -2.64 11.10
N TYR A 152 10.07 -3.18 9.92
CA TYR A 152 8.99 -4.14 9.72
C TYR A 152 9.47 -5.25 8.78
N PRO A 153 10.28 -6.22 9.29
CA PRO A 153 10.78 -7.31 8.46
C PRO A 153 9.66 -8.19 7.88
N SER A 154 8.46 -8.16 8.46
CA SER A 154 7.26 -8.83 7.95
C SER A 154 6.83 -8.35 6.56
N VAL A 155 7.22 -7.14 6.14
CA VAL A 155 6.92 -6.59 4.80
C VAL A 155 8.12 -6.63 3.85
N THR A 156 9.11 -7.49 4.10
CA THR A 156 10.26 -7.68 3.19
C THR A 156 9.84 -8.26 1.84
N LEU A 157 8.82 -9.14 1.85
CA LEU A 157 8.25 -9.77 0.67
C LEU A 157 7.50 -8.74 -0.20
N ASP A 158 7.74 -8.75 -1.52
CA ASP A 158 7.17 -7.77 -2.46
C ASP A 158 5.63 -7.72 -2.46
N SER A 159 4.97 -8.86 -2.28
CA SER A 159 3.50 -8.92 -2.20
C SER A 159 2.98 -8.23 -0.95
N ALA A 160 3.58 -8.52 0.21
CA ALA A 160 3.23 -7.86 1.48
C ALA A 160 3.55 -6.36 1.45
N TYR A 161 4.70 -5.98 0.90
CA TYR A 161 5.07 -4.58 0.70
C TYR A 161 4.07 -3.86 -0.21
N THR A 162 3.65 -4.50 -1.30
CA THR A 162 2.67 -3.91 -2.21
C THR A 162 1.33 -3.69 -1.53
N ALA A 163 0.78 -4.73 -0.88
CA ALA A 163 -0.52 -4.67 -0.24
C ALA A 163 -0.55 -3.72 0.97
N MET A 164 0.48 -3.74 1.82
CA MET A 164 0.45 -2.97 3.08
C MET A 164 1.04 -1.56 2.95
N VAL A 165 2.06 -1.39 2.12
CA VAL A 165 2.86 -0.15 2.06
C VAL A 165 2.49 0.67 0.82
N ILE A 166 2.58 0.08 -0.37
CA ILE A 166 2.35 0.82 -1.63
C ILE A 166 0.90 1.31 -1.72
N GLU A 167 -0.08 0.47 -1.37
CA GLU A 167 -1.49 0.89 -1.35
C GLU A 167 -1.73 2.04 -0.39
N LYS A 168 -1.12 1.99 0.81
CA LYS A 168 -1.28 3.04 1.82
C LYS A 168 -0.65 4.36 1.39
N ILE A 169 0.55 4.32 0.79
CA ILE A 169 1.19 5.50 0.20
C ILE A 169 0.32 6.09 -0.90
N ASN A 170 -0.18 5.27 -1.82
CA ASN A 170 -1.05 5.74 -2.90
C ASN A 170 -2.36 6.33 -2.38
N GLN A 171 -2.96 5.74 -1.35
CA GLN A 171 -4.13 6.30 -0.67
C GLN A 171 -3.83 7.69 -0.11
N PHE A 172 -2.66 7.86 0.52
CA PHE A 172 -2.25 9.13 1.10
C PHE A 172 -1.95 10.20 0.04
N LEU A 173 -1.23 9.85 -1.02
CA LEU A 173 -0.94 10.73 -2.16
C LEU A 173 -2.20 11.14 -2.95
N ARG A 174 -3.27 10.34 -2.91
CA ARG A 174 -4.55 10.65 -3.56
C ARG A 174 -5.40 11.67 -2.80
N ARG A 175 -5.30 11.74 -1.47
CA ARG A 175 -6.18 12.59 -0.66
C ARG A 175 -5.76 14.07 -0.81
N PRO A 176 -6.63 14.97 -1.33
CA PRO A 176 -6.46 16.38 -1.04
C PRO A 176 -6.60 16.53 0.47
N ILE A 177 -5.65 17.21 1.12
CA ILE A 177 -5.78 17.58 2.53
C ILE A 177 -7.04 18.42 2.57
N GLN A 178 -8.06 17.95 3.28
CA GLN A 178 -9.22 18.76 3.59
C GLN A 178 -8.68 19.97 4.35
N GLN A 179 -8.59 21.11 3.67
CA GLN A 179 -8.50 22.41 4.31
C GLN A 179 -9.72 22.50 5.22
N LYS A 180 -9.54 22.28 6.52
CA LYS A 180 -10.56 22.64 7.50
C LYS A 180 -10.71 24.15 7.40
N LYS A 181 -11.83 24.59 6.83
CA LYS A 181 -12.31 25.98 6.91
C LYS A 181 -12.55 26.36 8.36
#